data_AF-A0A099S0U0-F1
#
_entry.id   AF-A0A099S0U0-F1
#
_cell.length_a   1.000
_cell.length_b   1.000
_cell.length_c   1.000
_cell.angle_alpha   90.00
_cell.angle_beta   90.00
_cell.angle_gamma   90.00
#
_symmetry.space_group_name_H-M   'P 1'
#
loop_
_entity.id
_entity.type
_entity.pdbx_description
1 polymer ?
#
loop_
_entity_poly.entity_id
_entity_poly.type
_entity_poly.pdbx_seq_one_letter_code
_entity_poly.pdbx_strand_id
1 'polypeptide(L)'
;MSTIIINGSPKGQNGNSEIFIKHFISGMKSPCEIRYIIKEDHKTLAQYVKDFDTIIFVLPLYIHSMPGVTMRFIEYLEPAEPSENKSIGFILQGGFPESNQYKYAERYFASLSKELNRTYLGTVIKGNSAGIYMMPSFMTKKLFNSLKGLGEIYEQTHSFDKTIIEDFKKPQELKGFELTKMKFAAKLGLNKVFWDKFLKENGAYDKNFDRPFL
;
A
#
# COMPACT_ATOMS: atom_id res chain seq x y z
N MET A 1 13.21 7.69 -17.97
CA MET A 1 13.38 6.29 -17.54
C MET A 1 12.03 5.60 -17.56
N SER A 2 11.97 4.34 -17.98
CA SER A 2 10.73 3.56 -18.01
C SER A 2 10.34 3.11 -16.59
N THR A 3 9.06 3.26 -16.24
CA THR A 3 8.54 2.83 -14.93
C THR A 3 7.37 1.89 -15.14
N ILE A 4 7.41 0.75 -14.43
CA ILE A 4 6.28 -0.17 -14.31
C ILE A 4 5.76 -0.17 -12.87
N ILE A 5 4.44 -0.07 -12.73
CA ILE A 5 3.74 -0.20 -11.46
C ILE A 5 3.17 -1.61 -11.36
N ILE A 6 3.51 -2.30 -10.28
CA ILE A 6 3.02 -3.63 -9.95
C ILE A 6 1.98 -3.50 -8.84
N ASN A 7 0.71 -3.71 -9.19
CA ASN A 7 -0.36 -3.83 -8.21
C ASN A 7 -0.25 -5.20 -7.53
N GLY A 8 0.30 -5.20 -6.32
CA GLY A 8 0.52 -6.39 -5.49
C GLY A 8 -0.69 -6.81 -4.64
N SER A 9 -1.89 -6.34 -4.96
CA SER A 9 -3.10 -6.70 -4.22
C SER A 9 -3.77 -7.95 -4.82
N PRO A 10 -4.17 -8.95 -4.01
CA PRO A 10 -5.01 -10.04 -4.50
C PRO A 10 -6.42 -9.58 -4.88
N LYS A 11 -6.81 -8.35 -4.52
CA LYS A 11 -8.07 -7.72 -4.98
C LYS A 11 -7.95 -7.08 -6.37
N GLY A 12 -6.76 -7.02 -6.96
CA GLY A 12 -6.50 -6.39 -8.26
C GLY A 12 -7.10 -4.97 -8.35
N GLN A 13 -7.92 -4.75 -9.37
CA GLN A 13 -8.58 -3.47 -9.66
C GLN A 13 -9.66 -3.06 -8.64
N ASN A 14 -10.08 -3.98 -7.76
CA ASN A 14 -11.15 -3.73 -6.79
C ASN A 14 -10.62 -3.38 -5.38
N GLY A 15 -9.30 -3.25 -5.21
CA GLY A 15 -8.67 -2.99 -3.91
C GLY A 15 -8.22 -1.55 -3.71
N ASN A 16 -7.90 -1.19 -2.46
CA ASN A 16 -7.34 0.14 -2.13
C ASN A 16 -6.00 0.40 -2.85
N SER A 17 -5.20 -0.62 -3.15
CA SER A 17 -3.97 -0.44 -3.94
C SER A 17 -4.26 0.17 -5.32
N GLU A 18 -5.37 -0.19 -5.97
CA GLU A 18 -5.78 0.44 -7.23
C GLU A 18 -6.06 1.94 -7.06
N ILE A 19 -6.74 2.31 -5.97
CA ILE A 19 -7.01 3.71 -5.64
C ILE A 19 -5.70 4.47 -5.42
N PHE A 20 -4.74 3.86 -4.73
CA PHE A 20 -3.43 4.48 -4.48
C PHE A 20 -2.67 4.70 -5.78
N ILE A 21 -2.64 3.68 -6.66
CA ILE A 21 -2.03 3.78 -7.99
C ILE A 21 -2.66 4.93 -8.77
N LYS A 22 -3.99 4.99 -8.87
CA LYS A 22 -4.71 6.04 -9.62
C LYS A 22 -4.36 7.44 -9.15
N HIS A 23 -4.27 7.68 -7.84
CA HIS A 23 -3.93 9.00 -7.33
C HIS A 23 -2.44 9.32 -7.46
N PHE A 24 -1.55 8.34 -7.33
CA PHE A 24 -0.14 8.51 -7.60
C PHE A 24 0.11 8.89 -9.07
N ILE A 25 -0.41 8.10 -10.01
CA ILE A 25 -0.23 8.36 -11.46
C ILE A 25 -0.93 9.65 -11.90
N SER A 26 -1.97 10.12 -11.19
CA SER A 26 -2.64 11.40 -11.52
C SER A 26 -1.75 12.62 -11.31
N GLY A 27 -0.62 12.45 -10.62
CA GLY A 27 0.44 13.45 -10.49
C GLY A 27 1.47 13.40 -11.62
N MET A 28 1.51 12.31 -12.38
CA MET A 28 2.47 12.10 -13.46
C MET A 28 1.84 12.54 -14.80
N LYS A 29 2.65 13.08 -15.71
CA LYS A 29 2.25 13.40 -17.10
C LYS A 29 2.54 12.24 -18.04
N SER A 30 3.64 11.54 -17.79
CA SER A 30 4.10 10.42 -18.60
C SER A 30 3.23 9.19 -18.32
N PRO A 31 2.78 8.47 -19.35
CA PRO A 31 2.03 7.24 -19.15
C PRO A 31 2.91 6.23 -18.39
N CYS A 32 2.32 5.58 -17.40
CA CYS A 32 2.98 4.54 -16.62
C CYS A 32 2.22 3.23 -16.80
N GLU A 33 2.96 2.16 -17.08
CA GLU A 33 2.35 0.86 -17.24
C GLU A 33 1.98 0.26 -15.89
N ILE A 34 0.79 -0.34 -15.82
CA ILE A 34 0.30 -1.02 -14.61
C ILE A 34 0.07 -2.49 -14.94
N ARG A 35 0.66 -3.39 -14.15
CA ARG A 35 0.41 -4.83 -14.19
C ARG A 35 -0.14 -5.31 -12.86
N TYR A 36 -0.96 -6.36 -12.90
CA TYR A 36 -1.70 -6.86 -11.75
C TYR A 36 -1.28 -8.29 -11.46
N ILE A 37 -0.50 -8.53 -10.40
CA ILE A 37 0.08 -9.86 -10.15
C ILE A 37 -0.96 -10.98 -10.10
N ILE A 38 -2.18 -10.68 -9.66
CA ILE A 38 -3.27 -11.68 -9.54
C ILE A 38 -3.79 -12.18 -10.89
N LYS A 39 -3.49 -11.48 -11.99
CA LYS A 39 -3.94 -11.82 -13.35
C LYS A 39 -2.82 -12.34 -14.24
N GLU A 40 -1.61 -12.46 -13.72
CA GLU A 40 -0.39 -12.67 -14.51
C GLU A 40 0.30 -13.97 -14.09
N ASP A 41 0.96 -14.63 -15.04
CA ASP A 41 1.95 -15.64 -14.68
C ASP A 41 3.18 -14.95 -14.07
N HIS A 42 3.54 -15.34 -12.86
CA HIS A 42 4.56 -14.63 -12.09
C HIS A 42 5.95 -14.70 -12.75
N LYS A 43 6.29 -15.84 -13.35
CA LYS A 43 7.60 -16.02 -13.99
C LYS A 43 7.71 -15.17 -15.26
N THR A 44 6.68 -15.20 -16.10
CA THR A 44 6.58 -14.36 -17.30
C THR A 44 6.64 -12.88 -16.94
N LEU A 45 5.86 -12.45 -15.95
CA LEU A 45 5.88 -11.06 -15.50
C LEU A 45 7.25 -10.67 -14.94
N ALA A 46 7.92 -11.56 -14.19
CA ALA A 46 9.22 -11.28 -13.61
C ALA A 46 10.31 -11.10 -14.68
N GLN A 47 10.24 -11.85 -15.78
CA GLN A 47 11.13 -11.62 -16.93
C GLN A 47 10.80 -10.29 -17.62
N TYR A 48 9.52 -9.97 -17.78
CA TYR A 48 9.10 -8.74 -18.43
C TYR A 48 9.47 -7.45 -17.67
N VAL A 49 9.38 -7.44 -16.33
CA VAL A 49 9.76 -6.26 -15.52
C VAL A 49 11.26 -5.97 -15.55
N LYS A 50 12.10 -6.89 -16.05
CA LYS A 50 13.54 -6.65 -16.20
C LYS A 50 13.85 -5.52 -17.16
N ASP A 51 13.00 -5.31 -18.17
CA ASP A 51 13.21 -4.29 -19.21
C ASP A 51 12.87 -2.87 -18.73
N PHE A 52 12.43 -2.72 -17.48
CA PHE A 52 12.09 -1.43 -16.89
C PHE A 52 13.20 -0.89 -15.97
N ASP A 53 13.47 0.41 -16.12
CA ASP A 53 14.44 1.12 -15.28
C ASP A 53 13.99 1.14 -13.81
N THR A 54 12.69 1.33 -13.58
CA THR A 54 12.09 1.37 -12.24
C THR A 54 10.89 0.44 -12.11
N ILE A 55 10.87 -0.32 -11.01
CA ILE A 55 9.70 -1.09 -10.57
C ILE A 55 9.11 -0.43 -9.32
N ILE A 56 7.82 -0.08 -9.33
CA ILE A 56 7.10 0.40 -8.15
C ILE A 56 6.05 -0.61 -7.73
N PHE A 57 6.16 -1.13 -6.52
CA PHE A 57 5.15 -2.01 -5.93
C PHE A 57 4.10 -1.20 -5.18
N VAL A 58 2.82 -1.49 -5.42
CA VAL A 58 1.71 -0.94 -4.61
C VAL A 58 0.85 -2.08 -4.08
N LEU A 59 0.83 -2.29 -2.76
CA LEU A 59 0.23 -3.48 -2.16
C LEU A 59 -0.40 -3.21 -0.77
N PRO A 60 -1.40 -4.02 -0.37
CA PRO A 60 -1.83 -4.07 1.01
C PRO A 60 -0.76 -4.73 1.89
N LEU A 61 -0.80 -4.44 3.19
CA LEU A 61 -0.21 -5.28 4.22
C LEU A 61 -1.32 -6.01 4.97
N TYR A 62 -1.19 -7.32 5.07
CA TYR A 62 -2.02 -8.17 5.91
C TYR A 62 -1.26 -8.42 7.20
N ILE A 63 -1.71 -7.74 8.25
CA ILE A 63 -0.98 -7.61 9.52
C ILE A 63 0.37 -6.91 9.27
N HIS A 64 1.48 -7.66 9.21
CA HIS A 64 2.83 -7.12 9.12
C HIS A 64 3.53 -7.39 7.79
N SER A 65 2.90 -8.11 6.86
CA SER A 65 3.56 -8.57 5.64
C SER A 65 2.69 -8.45 4.39
N MET A 66 3.34 -8.62 3.23
CA MET A 66 2.73 -8.64 1.91
C MET A 66 1.81 -9.86 1.72
N PRO A 67 0.88 -9.80 0.74
CA PRO A 67 0.10 -10.96 0.33
C PRO A 67 0.98 -12.09 -0.20
N GLY A 68 0.56 -13.34 0.01
CA GLY A 68 1.31 -14.51 -0.48
C GLY A 68 1.49 -14.56 -1.99
N VAL A 69 0.57 -13.97 -2.76
CA VAL A 69 0.72 -13.82 -4.23
C VAL A 69 1.89 -12.89 -4.58
N THR A 70 2.09 -11.81 -3.83
CA THR A 70 3.20 -10.86 -4.04
C THR A 70 4.52 -11.48 -3.64
N MET A 71 4.55 -12.23 -2.53
CA MET A 71 5.72 -12.99 -2.11
C MET A 71 6.16 -13.96 -3.21
N ARG A 72 5.22 -14.75 -3.75
CA ARG A 72 5.51 -15.67 -4.85
C ARG A 72 6.01 -14.97 -6.11
N PHE A 73 5.56 -13.76 -6.40
CA PHE A 73 6.09 -12.99 -7.53
C PHE A 73 7.53 -12.52 -7.26
N ILE A 74 7.82 -12.05 -6.04
CA ILE A 74 9.16 -11.62 -5.62
C ILE A 74 10.18 -12.76 -5.75
N GLU A 75 9.79 -14.00 -5.45
CA GLU A 75 10.65 -15.20 -5.60
C GLU A 75 11.14 -15.43 -7.04
N TYR A 76 10.47 -14.89 -8.05
CA TYR A 76 10.89 -14.97 -9.45
C TYR A 76 11.74 -13.77 -9.91
N LEU A 77 11.87 -12.73 -9.09
CA LEU A 77 12.70 -11.57 -9.44
C LEU A 77 14.17 -11.96 -9.35
N GLU A 78 14.91 -11.59 -10.38
CA GLU A 78 16.36 -11.74 -10.41
C GLU A 78 17.02 -10.38 -10.18
N PRO A 79 18.23 -10.35 -9.57
CA PRO A 79 18.99 -9.12 -9.42
C PRO A 79 19.28 -8.46 -10.77
N ALA A 80 19.28 -7.13 -10.80
CA ALA A 80 19.77 -6.37 -11.94
C ALA A 80 21.30 -6.47 -12.05
N GLU A 81 21.87 -6.27 -13.23
CA GLU A 81 23.31 -6.12 -13.37
C GLU A 81 23.75 -4.76 -12.79
N PRO A 82 24.88 -4.66 -12.06
CA PRO A 82 25.31 -3.39 -11.43
C PRO A 82 25.43 -2.22 -12.40
N SER A 83 25.77 -2.50 -13.66
CA SER A 83 25.87 -1.48 -14.72
C SER A 83 24.53 -0.89 -15.14
N GLU A 84 23.40 -1.54 -14.85
CA GLU A 84 22.07 -1.11 -15.30
C GLU A 84 21.48 0.02 -14.46
N ASN A 85 21.98 0.28 -13.25
CA ASN A 85 21.52 1.35 -12.35
C ASN A 85 19.99 1.41 -12.14
N LYS A 86 19.34 0.24 -12.09
CA LYS A 86 17.87 0.13 -11.94
C LYS A 86 17.40 0.50 -10.53
N SER A 87 16.13 0.89 -10.42
CA SER A 87 15.51 1.35 -9.17
C SER A 87 14.29 0.52 -8.77
N ILE A 88 13.95 0.57 -7.49
CA ILE A 88 12.76 -0.07 -6.94
C ILE A 88 12.16 0.75 -5.79
N GLY A 89 10.83 0.91 -5.78
CA GLY A 89 10.09 1.65 -4.77
C GLY A 89 8.82 0.94 -4.31
N PHE A 90 8.32 1.31 -3.13
CA PHE A 90 7.18 0.62 -2.51
C PHE A 90 6.17 1.61 -1.95
N ILE A 91 4.89 1.39 -2.23
CA ILE A 91 3.75 2.10 -1.64
C ILE A 91 2.86 1.07 -0.95
N LEU A 92 2.93 1.06 0.37
CA LEU A 92 2.26 0.11 1.24
C LEU A 92 1.06 0.77 1.91
N GLN A 93 -0.03 0.02 2.02
CA GLN A 93 -1.19 0.45 2.79
C GLN A 93 -1.70 -0.68 3.68
N GLY A 94 -2.13 -0.35 4.89
CA GLY A 94 -2.58 -1.34 5.86
C GLY A 94 -3.79 -0.90 6.67
N GLY A 95 -4.49 -1.86 7.25
CA GLY A 95 -5.72 -1.61 8.01
C GLY A 95 -5.47 -0.95 9.37
N PHE A 96 -4.39 -1.34 10.06
CA PHE A 96 -4.03 -0.76 11.35
C PHE A 96 -3.55 0.69 11.22
N PRO A 97 -3.89 1.56 12.18
CA PRO A 97 -3.60 2.99 12.10
C PRO A 97 -2.11 3.32 12.30
N GLU A 98 -1.40 2.56 13.11
CA GLU A 98 -0.02 2.83 13.53
C GLU A 98 0.98 2.33 12.49
N SER A 99 1.83 3.21 11.97
CA SER A 99 2.84 2.78 10.99
C SER A 99 3.94 1.91 11.61
N ASN A 100 4.14 1.95 12.93
CA ASN A 100 5.14 1.11 13.61
C ASN A 100 4.85 -0.39 13.45
N GLN A 101 3.61 -0.76 13.17
CA GLN A 101 3.27 -2.15 12.85
C GLN A 101 3.86 -2.60 11.50
N TYR A 102 4.22 -1.67 10.63
CA TYR A 102 4.72 -1.95 9.28
C TYR A 102 6.23 -1.77 9.13
N LYS A 103 6.94 -1.38 10.21
CA LYS A 103 8.40 -1.19 10.19
C LYS A 103 9.18 -2.43 9.74
N TYR A 104 8.62 -3.61 9.98
CA TYR A 104 9.22 -4.88 9.56
C TYR A 104 9.14 -5.06 8.04
N ALA A 105 7.99 -4.71 7.43
CA ALA A 105 7.83 -4.71 5.98
C ALA A 105 8.77 -3.69 5.31
N GLU A 106 8.89 -2.48 5.86
CA GLU A 106 9.82 -1.46 5.36
C GLU A 106 11.27 -1.97 5.32
N ARG A 107 11.72 -2.60 6.41
CA ARG A 107 13.07 -3.19 6.51
C ARG A 107 13.26 -4.35 5.52
N TYR A 108 12.25 -5.20 5.38
CA TYR A 108 12.26 -6.28 4.40
C TYR A 108 12.44 -5.74 2.98
N PHE A 109 11.64 -4.76 2.57
CA PHE A 109 11.74 -4.18 1.22
C PHE A 109 13.04 -3.41 0.98
N ALA A 110 13.60 -2.76 2.01
CA ALA A 110 14.92 -2.16 1.92
C ALA A 110 16.04 -3.23 1.75
N SER A 111 15.93 -4.38 2.40
CA SER A 111 16.86 -5.51 2.20
C SER A 111 16.71 -6.11 0.80
N LEU A 112 15.47 -6.39 0.39
CA LEU A 112 15.13 -6.93 -0.93
C LEU A 112 15.68 -6.06 -2.05
N SER A 113 15.61 -4.72 -1.90
CA SER A 113 16.15 -3.80 -2.90
C SER A 113 17.65 -4.00 -3.13
N LYS A 114 18.41 -4.28 -2.05
CA LYS A 114 19.85 -4.56 -2.13
C LYS A 114 20.10 -5.93 -2.75
N GLU A 115 19.34 -6.94 -2.35
CA GLU A 115 19.44 -8.30 -2.90
C GLU A 115 19.16 -8.33 -4.40
N LEU A 116 18.20 -7.50 -4.86
CA LEU A 116 17.88 -7.34 -6.28
C LEU A 116 18.82 -6.37 -7.01
N ASN A 117 19.86 -5.86 -6.35
CA ASN A 117 20.80 -4.89 -6.90
C ASN A 117 20.12 -3.66 -7.55
N ARG A 118 19.13 -3.10 -6.84
CA ARG A 118 18.35 -1.95 -7.28
C ARG A 118 18.44 -0.81 -6.27
N THR A 119 18.51 0.41 -6.77
CA THR A 119 18.46 1.62 -5.93
C THR A 119 17.10 1.71 -5.25
N TYR A 120 17.13 1.77 -3.91
CA TYR A 120 15.93 1.86 -3.10
C TYR A 120 15.37 3.29 -3.09
N LEU A 121 14.22 3.49 -3.72
CA LEU A 121 13.55 4.80 -3.78
C LEU A 121 12.91 5.19 -2.44
N GLY A 122 12.65 4.21 -1.57
CA GLY A 122 11.93 4.39 -0.32
C GLY A 122 10.64 3.56 -0.26
N THR A 123 10.05 3.54 0.93
CA THR A 123 8.76 2.90 1.19
C THR A 123 7.80 3.93 1.77
N VAL A 124 6.73 4.21 1.05
CA VAL A 124 5.59 5.01 1.53
C VAL A 124 4.64 4.08 2.27
N ILE A 125 4.23 4.42 3.49
CA ILE A 125 3.40 3.54 4.33
C ILE A 125 2.18 4.30 4.82
N LYS A 126 0.97 3.86 4.42
CA LYS A 126 -0.29 4.43 4.92
C LYS A 126 -1.07 3.43 5.77
N GLY A 127 -1.05 3.64 7.08
CA GLY A 127 -1.99 2.98 8.00
C GLY A 127 -3.43 3.47 7.85
N ASN A 128 -4.38 2.84 8.54
CA ASN A 128 -5.80 3.19 8.53
C ASN A 128 -6.41 3.27 7.12
N SER A 129 -6.06 2.30 6.27
CA SER A 129 -6.43 2.29 4.85
C SER A 129 -7.57 1.34 4.50
N ALA A 130 -8.02 0.50 5.43
CA ALA A 130 -8.99 -0.57 5.17
C ALA A 130 -10.28 -0.08 4.49
N GLY A 131 -10.83 1.05 4.95
CA GLY A 131 -12.11 1.60 4.49
C GLY A 131 -12.02 2.70 3.43
N ILE A 132 -10.85 2.99 2.86
CA ILE A 132 -10.66 4.15 1.97
C ILE A 132 -11.67 4.17 0.81
N TYR A 133 -11.93 3.03 0.18
CA TYR A 133 -12.89 2.90 -0.92
C TYR A 133 -14.34 3.29 -0.55
N MET A 134 -14.69 3.28 0.74
CA MET A 134 -16.02 3.65 1.23
C MET A 134 -16.10 5.09 1.77
N MET A 135 -14.95 5.74 1.95
CA MET A 135 -14.90 7.04 2.60
C MET A 135 -15.38 8.15 1.64
N PRO A 136 -16.27 9.06 2.09
CA PRO A 136 -16.55 10.32 1.42
C PRO A 136 -15.29 11.09 0.99
N SER A 137 -15.38 11.77 -0.15
CA SER A 137 -14.26 12.49 -0.79
C SER A 137 -13.57 13.51 0.12
N PHE A 138 -14.30 14.18 1.02
CA PHE A 138 -13.72 15.16 1.94
C PHE A 138 -12.74 14.52 2.95
N MET A 139 -12.94 13.26 3.33
CA MET A 139 -12.05 12.54 4.25
C MET A 139 -10.79 12.00 3.55
N THR A 140 -10.88 11.72 2.24
CA THR A 140 -9.76 11.18 1.45
C THR A 140 -8.95 12.24 0.72
N LYS A 141 -9.47 13.48 0.59
CA LYS A 141 -8.84 14.59 -0.14
C LYS A 141 -7.37 14.80 0.23
N LYS A 142 -7.03 14.82 1.52
CA LYS A 142 -5.63 15.01 1.97
C LYS A 142 -4.74 13.88 1.48
N LEU A 143 -5.17 12.63 1.67
CA LEU A 143 -4.43 11.44 1.23
C LEU A 143 -4.19 11.47 -0.28
N PHE A 144 -5.25 11.72 -1.06
CA PHE A 144 -5.19 11.70 -2.51
C PHE A 144 -4.33 12.83 -3.08
N ASN A 145 -4.39 14.02 -2.47
CA ASN A 145 -3.49 15.12 -2.83
C ASN A 145 -2.03 14.79 -2.52
N SER A 146 -1.74 14.13 -1.39
CA SER A 146 -0.37 13.71 -1.07
C SER A 146 0.14 12.60 -2.00
N LEU A 147 -0.72 11.67 -2.43
CA LEU A 147 -0.37 10.67 -3.47
C LEU A 147 -0.08 11.35 -4.81
N LYS A 148 -0.91 12.32 -5.21
CA LYS A 148 -0.71 13.12 -6.43
C LYS A 148 0.63 13.87 -6.37
N GLY A 149 0.91 14.56 -5.28
CA GLY A 149 2.19 15.26 -5.08
C GLY A 149 3.40 14.32 -5.08
N LEU A 150 3.25 13.10 -4.52
CA LEU A 150 4.30 12.09 -4.60
C LEU A 150 4.60 11.69 -6.06
N GLY A 151 3.57 11.49 -6.88
CA GLY A 151 3.72 11.22 -8.31
C GLY A 151 4.37 12.36 -9.08
N GLU A 152 3.97 13.60 -8.81
CA GLU A 152 4.55 14.81 -9.40
C GLU A 152 6.05 14.92 -9.13
N ILE A 153 6.46 14.71 -7.87
CA ILE A 153 7.88 14.77 -7.48
C ILE A 153 8.65 13.59 -8.04
N TYR A 154 8.07 12.38 -8.02
CA TYR A 154 8.69 11.19 -8.60
C TYR A 154 8.98 11.38 -10.09
N GLU A 155 8.04 11.93 -10.87
CA GLU A 155 8.26 12.18 -12.30
C GLU A 155 9.46 13.11 -12.54
N GLN A 156 9.62 14.14 -11.71
CA GLN A 156 10.69 15.13 -11.87
C GLN A 156 12.06 14.64 -11.38
N THR A 157 12.07 13.85 -10.30
CA THR A 157 13.31 13.53 -9.55
C THR A 157 13.69 12.07 -9.60
N HIS A 158 12.77 11.21 -10.04
CA HIS A 158 12.89 9.74 -10.05
C HIS A 158 13.17 9.16 -8.66
N SER A 159 12.68 9.83 -7.62
CA SER A 159 12.80 9.41 -6.22
C SER A 159 11.53 9.74 -5.44
N PHE A 160 11.28 9.01 -4.35
CA PHE A 160 10.18 9.35 -3.46
C PHE A 160 10.59 10.46 -2.49
N ASP A 161 9.73 11.47 -2.39
CA ASP A 161 9.97 12.59 -1.49
C ASP A 161 9.98 12.14 -0.02
N LYS A 162 11.07 12.46 0.68
CA LYS A 162 11.28 12.05 2.08
C LYS A 162 10.27 12.69 3.02
N THR A 163 9.84 13.93 2.74
CA THR A 163 8.87 14.64 3.58
C THR A 163 7.50 13.97 3.48
N ILE A 164 7.08 13.62 2.25
CA ILE A 164 5.85 12.88 2.01
C ILE A 164 5.92 11.48 2.67
N ILE A 165 7.03 10.75 2.53
CA ILE A 165 7.22 9.45 3.21
C ILE A 165 6.96 9.59 4.72
N GLU A 166 7.59 10.57 5.37
CA GLU A 166 7.46 10.76 6.82
C GLU A 166 6.06 11.24 7.25
N ASP A 167 5.38 12.01 6.40
CA ASP A 167 3.99 12.40 6.65
C ASP A 167 3.01 11.22 6.52
N PHE A 168 3.24 10.32 5.56
CA PHE A 168 2.41 9.11 5.38
C PHE A 168 2.49 8.17 6.58
N LYS A 169 3.67 8.07 7.21
CA LYS A 169 3.90 7.27 8.42
C LYS A 169 3.10 7.75 9.64
N LYS A 170 2.50 8.94 9.61
CA LYS A 170 1.74 9.44 10.77
C LYS A 170 0.34 8.80 10.85
N PRO A 171 -0.12 8.37 12.04
CA PRO A 171 0.64 8.29 13.30
C PRO A 171 1.56 7.06 13.32
N GLN A 172 2.80 7.24 13.81
CA GLN A 172 3.71 6.10 14.01
C GLN A 172 3.23 5.21 15.17
N GLU A 173 2.77 5.85 16.25
CA GLU A 173 2.17 5.21 17.43
C GLU A 173 0.97 6.03 17.89
N LEU A 174 -0.07 5.35 18.37
CA LEU A 174 -1.24 5.99 18.97
C LEU A 174 -0.94 6.31 20.43
N LYS A 175 -0.72 7.59 20.71
CA LYS A 175 -0.39 8.09 22.06
C LYS A 175 -1.29 9.24 22.48
N GLY A 176 -1.33 9.45 23.79
CA GLY A 176 -1.95 10.62 24.41
C GLY A 176 -3.40 10.82 23.99
N PHE A 177 -3.70 12.01 23.46
CA PHE A 177 -5.07 12.45 23.18
C PHE A 177 -5.78 11.61 22.12
N GLU A 178 -5.10 11.13 21.07
CA GLU A 178 -5.73 10.29 20.05
C GLU A 178 -6.20 8.95 20.63
N LEU A 179 -5.38 8.35 21.50
CA LEU A 179 -5.76 7.13 22.20
C LEU A 179 -6.97 7.37 23.14
N THR A 180 -7.01 8.50 23.84
CA THR A 180 -8.14 8.88 24.70
C THR A 180 -9.42 9.04 23.88
N LYS A 181 -9.37 9.72 22.73
CA LYS A 181 -10.53 9.81 21.82
C LYS A 181 -11.00 8.45 21.34
N MET A 182 -10.08 7.57 20.93
CA MET A 182 -10.44 6.22 20.49
C MET A 182 -11.10 5.40 21.60
N LYS A 183 -10.59 5.47 22.83
CA LYS A 183 -11.20 4.83 24.00
C LYS A 183 -12.61 5.38 24.28
N PHE A 184 -12.78 6.69 24.18
CA PHE A 184 -14.10 7.32 24.36
C PHE A 184 -15.08 6.91 23.27
N ALA A 185 -14.66 6.93 22.00
CA ALA A 185 -15.48 6.47 20.87
C ALA A 185 -15.88 4.99 21.01
N ALA A 186 -14.96 4.14 21.47
CA ALA A 186 -15.25 2.74 21.75
C ALA A 186 -16.27 2.57 22.90
N LYS A 187 -16.13 3.37 23.97
CA LYS A 187 -17.09 3.38 25.09
C LYS A 187 -18.51 3.80 24.66
N LEU A 188 -18.60 4.74 23.72
CA LEU A 188 -19.87 5.17 23.13
C LEU A 188 -20.40 4.24 22.02
N GLY A 189 -19.68 3.16 21.68
CA GLY A 189 -20.07 2.23 20.63
C GLY A 189 -19.94 2.79 19.19
N LEU A 190 -19.31 3.95 19.01
CA LEU A 190 -19.16 4.59 17.69
C LEU A 190 -18.29 3.76 16.73
N ASN A 191 -17.39 2.94 17.28
CA ASN A 191 -16.56 2.01 16.51
C ASN A 191 -17.36 0.81 15.93
N LYS A 192 -18.59 0.56 16.41
CA LYS A 192 -19.44 -0.54 15.94
C LYS A 192 -20.42 -0.14 14.86
N VAL A 193 -20.73 1.15 14.72
CA VAL A 193 -21.78 1.66 13.82
C VAL A 193 -21.65 1.12 12.38
N PHE A 194 -20.44 1.13 11.81
CA PHE A 194 -20.21 0.60 10.47
C PHE A 194 -20.36 -0.92 10.40
N TRP A 195 -19.85 -1.64 11.39
CA TRP A 195 -19.98 -3.10 11.46
C TRP A 195 -21.44 -3.53 11.65
N ASP A 196 -22.17 -2.85 12.52
CA ASP A 196 -23.60 -3.07 12.75
C ASP A 196 -24.42 -2.83 11.49
N LYS A 197 -24.09 -1.77 10.73
CA LYS A 197 -24.70 -1.53 9.42
C LYS A 197 -24.44 -2.70 8.46
N PHE A 198 -23.20 -3.14 8.33
CA PHE A 198 -22.86 -4.27 7.46
C PHE A 198 -23.56 -5.56 7.87
N LEU A 199 -23.61 -5.87 9.16
CA LEU A 199 -24.29 -7.05 9.67
C LEU A 199 -25.80 -7.00 9.38
N LYS A 200 -26.44 -5.83 9.52
CA LYS A 200 -27.85 -5.65 9.17
C LYS A 200 -28.10 -5.82 7.67
N GLU A 201 -27.28 -5.21 6.82
CA GLU A 201 -27.37 -5.33 5.36
C GLU A 201 -27.20 -6.78 4.87
N ASN A 202 -26.50 -7.62 5.64
CA ASN A 202 -26.28 -9.02 5.32
C ASN A 202 -27.16 -9.99 6.15
N GLY A 203 -28.16 -9.49 6.87
CA GLY A 203 -29.09 -10.32 7.65
C GLY A 203 -28.42 -11.16 8.74
N ALA A 204 -27.34 -10.65 9.34
CA ALA A 204 -26.49 -11.35 10.32
C ALA A 204 -26.29 -10.54 11.61
N TYR A 205 -27.14 -9.56 11.88
CA TYR A 205 -27.01 -8.69 13.07
C TYR A 205 -27.24 -9.44 14.38
N ASP A 206 -28.15 -10.41 14.38
CA ASP A 206 -28.42 -11.35 15.47
C ASP A 206 -27.24 -12.29 15.77
N LYS A 207 -26.30 -12.43 14.83
CA LYS A 207 -25.10 -13.29 14.91
C LYS A 207 -23.83 -12.54 15.31
N ASN A 208 -23.94 -11.29 15.77
CA ASN A 208 -22.80 -10.42 16.02
C ASN A 208 -21.88 -10.88 17.17
N PHE A 209 -22.32 -11.86 17.98
CA PHE A 209 -21.53 -12.50 19.04
C PHE A 209 -21.24 -13.98 18.77
N ASP A 210 -21.55 -14.49 17.58
CA ASP A 210 -21.20 -15.87 17.22
C ASP A 210 -19.67 -16.03 17.21
N ARG A 211 -19.20 -17.15 17.76
CA ARG A 211 -17.78 -17.50 17.76
C ARG A 211 -17.35 -18.03 16.39
N PRO A 212 -16.07 -17.87 15.98
CA PRO A 212 -15.55 -18.53 14.79
C PRO A 212 -15.78 -20.05 14.84
N PHE A 213 -15.95 -20.68 13.68
CA PHE A 213 -15.93 -22.14 13.59
C PHE A 213 -14.60 -22.65 14.16
N LEU A 214 -14.69 -23.66 15.04
CA LEU A 214 -13.53 -24.37 15.58
C LEU A 214 -12.99 -25.35 14.55
#